data_AF-A0A7S4V7P7-F1
#
_entry.id   AF-A0A7S4V7P7-F1
#
_cell.length_a   1.000
_cell.length_b   1.000
_cell.length_c   1.000
_cell.angle_alpha   90.00
_cell.angle_beta   90.00
_cell.angle_gamma   90.00
#
_symmetry.space_group_name_H-M   'P 1'
#
loop_
_entity.id
_entity.type
_entity.pdbx_description
1 polymer ?
#
loop_
_entity_poly.entity_id
_entity_poly.type
_entity_poly.pdbx_seq_one_letter_code
_entity_poly.pdbx_strand_id
1 'polypeptide(L)'
;LREKVYDAYYALTNPRQQITAHIYDVMRSELPTLELDAVFEAKEDLALAVKNALSETMTTYGYQILQALITDLDPDQRVKNAMNEINSSKRLKYAVAEKSEGEKILMVKRAEAEAEAKYLSGVGVAKQRKAIVDGFKSSIVDFAEGVHGTNPKDVMDLLLLTQYFDTLRDVGGAPNCK
;
A
#
# COMPACT_ATOMS: atom_id res chain seq x y z
N LEU A 1 -31.72 25.79 -45.44
CA LEU A 1 -31.66 24.46 -46.08
C LEU A 1 -31.77 24.49 -47.61
N ARG A 2 -32.70 25.23 -48.23
CA ARG A 2 -32.92 25.20 -49.69
C ARG A 2 -31.70 25.57 -50.56
N GLU A 3 -30.83 26.48 -50.12
CA GLU A 3 -29.59 26.82 -50.86
C GLU A 3 -28.48 25.76 -50.77
N LYS A 4 -28.42 24.99 -49.68
CA LYS A 4 -27.35 23.99 -49.45
C LYS A 4 -27.62 22.63 -50.10
N VAL A 5 -28.74 22.48 -50.81
CA VAL A 5 -29.09 21.23 -51.51
C VAL A 5 -28.12 20.96 -52.66
N TYR A 6 -27.64 22.01 -53.33
CA TYR A 6 -26.63 21.90 -54.39
C TYR A 6 -25.29 21.41 -53.84
N ASP A 7 -24.82 22.00 -52.74
CA ASP A 7 -23.57 21.61 -52.08
C ASP A 7 -23.62 20.18 -51.53
N ALA A 8 -24.75 19.79 -50.92
CA ALA A 8 -24.91 18.44 -50.39
C ALA A 8 -24.84 17.36 -51.50
N TYR A 9 -25.31 17.67 -52.70
CA TYR A 9 -25.36 16.71 -53.81
C TYR A 9 -24.07 16.65 -54.62
N TYR A 10 -23.33 17.76 -54.73
CA TYR A 10 -22.14 17.85 -55.60
C TYR A 10 -20.80 17.96 -54.85
N ALA A 11 -20.77 18.44 -53.60
CA ALA A 11 -19.51 18.65 -52.88
C ALA A 11 -18.95 17.38 -52.23
N LEU A 12 -19.79 16.36 -51.99
CA LEU A 12 -19.40 15.17 -51.22
C LEU A 12 -19.58 13.89 -52.07
N THR A 13 -18.46 13.33 -52.54
CA THR A 13 -18.48 12.11 -53.38
C THR A 13 -19.05 10.89 -52.65
N ASN A 14 -18.79 10.75 -51.35
CA ASN A 14 -19.35 9.68 -50.53
C ASN A 14 -19.67 10.17 -49.09
N PRO A 15 -20.90 10.65 -48.83
CA PRO A 15 -21.30 11.17 -47.52
C PRO A 15 -21.18 10.14 -46.39
N ARG A 16 -21.52 8.88 -46.67
CA ARG A 16 -21.46 7.82 -45.66
C ARG A 16 -20.03 7.58 -45.19
N GLN A 17 -19.10 7.47 -46.13
CA GLN A 17 -17.71 7.19 -45.79
C GLN A 17 -17.06 8.35 -45.02
N GLN A 18 -17.39 9.59 -45.39
CA GLN A 18 -16.90 10.78 -44.67
C GLN A 18 -17.46 10.87 -43.25
N ILE A 19 -18.77 10.63 -43.07
CA ILE A 19 -19.39 10.57 -41.74
C ILE A 19 -18.73 9.49 -40.88
N THR A 20 -18.53 8.29 -41.43
CA THR A 20 -17.88 7.19 -40.71
C THR A 20 -16.44 7.52 -40.33
N ALA A 21 -15.66 8.13 -41.22
CA ALA A 21 -14.28 8.53 -40.93
C ALA A 21 -14.22 9.57 -39.78
N HIS A 22 -15.12 10.54 -39.78
CA HIS A 22 -15.18 11.57 -38.75
C HIS A 22 -15.59 11.00 -37.39
N ILE A 23 -16.53 10.05 -37.37
CA ILE A 23 -16.89 9.33 -36.15
C ILE A 23 -15.69 8.56 -35.60
N TYR A 24 -14.93 7.87 -36.46
CA TYR A 24 -13.74 7.14 -36.01
C TYR A 24 -12.65 8.05 -35.43
N ASP A 25 -12.47 9.24 -35.99
CA ASP A 25 -11.48 10.20 -35.50
C ASP A 25 -11.84 10.71 -34.09
N VAL A 26 -13.10 11.09 -33.89
CA VAL A 26 -13.63 11.53 -32.59
C VAL A 26 -13.56 10.40 -31.56
N MET A 27 -13.98 9.19 -31.93
CA MET A 27 -13.89 8.01 -31.06
C MET A 27 -12.43 7.72 -30.67
N ARG A 28 -11.50 7.86 -31.61
CA ARG A 28 -10.07 7.62 -31.35
C ARG A 28 -9.47 8.64 -30.39
N SER A 29 -9.93 9.89 -30.36
CA SER A 29 -9.42 10.89 -29.42
C SER A 29 -10.02 10.73 -28.02
N GLU A 30 -11.32 10.40 -27.92
CA GLU A 30 -12.05 10.37 -26.65
C GLU A 30 -11.93 9.04 -25.90
N LEU A 31 -11.83 7.89 -26.60
CA LEU A 31 -11.81 6.59 -25.93
C LEU A 31 -10.58 6.33 -25.03
N PRO A 32 -9.35 6.74 -25.39
CA PRO A 32 -8.18 6.47 -24.57
C PRO A 32 -8.10 7.32 -23.28
N THR A 33 -8.82 8.44 -23.22
CA THR A 33 -8.81 9.33 -22.04
C THR A 33 -9.72 8.81 -20.92
N LEU A 34 -10.71 7.99 -21.28
CA LEU A 34 -11.69 7.40 -20.37
C LEU A 34 -11.25 5.99 -19.92
N GLU A 35 -11.59 5.63 -18.69
CA GLU A 35 -11.42 4.26 -18.19
C GLU A 35 -12.51 3.35 -18.76
N LEU A 36 -12.22 2.06 -18.93
CA LEU A 36 -13.12 1.10 -19.60
C LEU A 36 -14.53 1.11 -18.98
N ASP A 37 -14.62 1.19 -17.65
CA ASP A 37 -15.89 1.23 -16.92
C ASP A 37 -16.60 2.58 -17.11
N ALA A 38 -15.84 3.68 -17.13
CA ALA A 38 -16.37 5.03 -17.35
C ALA A 38 -16.91 5.22 -18.78
N VAL A 39 -16.39 4.50 -19.77
CA VAL A 39 -16.90 4.55 -21.15
C VAL A 39 -18.33 4.02 -21.26
N PHE A 40 -18.71 3.03 -20.45
CA PHE A 40 -20.09 2.51 -20.44
C PHE A 40 -21.08 3.48 -19.81
N GLU A 41 -20.65 4.23 -18.80
CA GLU A 41 -21.45 5.27 -18.15
C GLU A 41 -21.54 6.53 -19.04
N ALA A 42 -20.44 6.92 -19.68
CA ALA A 42 -20.34 8.11 -20.53
C ALA A 42 -20.92 7.94 -21.95
N LYS A 43 -21.71 6.88 -22.22
CA LYS A 43 -22.29 6.64 -23.57
C LYS A 43 -23.11 7.83 -24.08
N GLU A 44 -23.89 8.48 -23.22
CA GLU A 44 -24.70 9.65 -23.60
C GLU A 44 -23.83 10.87 -23.90
N ASP A 45 -22.81 11.11 -23.06
CA ASP A 45 -21.87 12.22 -23.24
C ASP A 45 -21.04 12.04 -24.52
N LEU A 46 -20.62 10.82 -24.81
CA LEU A 46 -19.85 10.48 -26.00
C LEU A 46 -20.72 10.61 -27.26
N ALA A 47 -21.99 10.21 -27.19
CA ALA A 47 -22.94 10.44 -28.27
C ALA A 47 -23.17 11.94 -28.53
N LEU A 48 -23.22 12.76 -27.47
CA LEU A 48 -23.33 14.21 -27.58
C LEU A 48 -22.07 14.85 -28.20
N ALA A 49 -20.88 14.40 -27.79
CA ALA A 49 -19.61 14.85 -28.35
C ALA A 49 -19.51 14.54 -29.85
N VAL A 50 -19.85 13.30 -30.25
CA VAL A 50 -19.90 12.89 -31.65
C VAL A 50 -20.91 13.70 -32.45
N LYS A 51 -22.10 13.95 -31.89
CA LYS A 51 -23.11 14.81 -32.54
C LYS A 51 -22.55 16.20 -32.81
N ASN A 52 -21.93 16.83 -31.81
CA ASN A 52 -21.43 18.20 -31.93
C ASN A 52 -20.31 18.29 -32.98
N ALA A 53 -19.31 17.41 -32.90
CA ALA A 53 -18.19 17.38 -33.84
C ALA A 53 -18.65 17.11 -35.28
N LEU A 54 -19.58 16.16 -35.45
CA LEU A 54 -20.13 15.85 -36.77
C LEU A 54 -21.00 16.99 -37.29
N SER A 55 -21.81 17.62 -36.43
CA SER A 55 -22.69 18.72 -36.82
C SER A 55 -21.90 19.95 -37.28
N GLU A 56 -20.79 20.28 -36.64
CA GLU A 56 -19.91 21.38 -37.06
C GLU A 56 -19.38 21.17 -38.48
N THR A 57 -18.85 19.98 -38.76
CA THR A 57 -18.22 19.68 -40.05
C THR A 57 -19.26 19.47 -41.16
N MET A 58 -20.34 18.74 -40.87
CA MET A 58 -21.35 18.35 -41.86
C MET A 58 -22.31 19.47 -42.23
N THR A 59 -22.47 20.49 -41.38
CA THR A 59 -23.26 21.69 -41.71
C THR A 59 -22.68 22.45 -42.91
N THR A 60 -21.36 22.42 -43.09
CA THR A 60 -20.67 23.02 -44.25
C THR A 60 -21.08 22.35 -45.56
N TYR A 61 -21.27 21.03 -45.52
CA TYR A 61 -21.70 20.22 -46.66
C TYR A 61 -23.22 20.12 -46.82
N GLY A 62 -24.00 20.91 -46.06
CA GLY A 62 -25.47 20.93 -46.18
C GLY A 62 -26.20 19.80 -45.47
N TYR A 63 -25.52 19.01 -44.63
CA TYR A 63 -26.11 17.96 -43.81
C TYR A 63 -26.41 18.45 -42.40
N GLN A 64 -27.59 18.11 -41.87
CA GLN A 64 -27.97 18.39 -40.49
C GLN A 64 -28.04 17.10 -39.69
N ILE A 65 -27.25 17.02 -38.62
CA ILE A 65 -27.24 15.86 -37.72
C ILE A 65 -28.29 16.06 -36.63
N LEU A 66 -29.34 15.23 -36.66
CA LEU A 66 -30.42 15.30 -35.67
C LEU A 66 -29.98 14.71 -34.32
N GLN A 67 -29.48 13.48 -34.36
CA GLN A 67 -29.05 12.73 -33.18
C GLN A 67 -27.99 11.69 -33.57
N ALA A 68 -27.06 11.42 -32.66
CA ALA A 68 -26.15 10.28 -32.72
C ALA A 68 -26.52 9.33 -31.57
N LEU A 69 -26.59 8.03 -31.85
CA LEU A 69 -26.76 6.99 -30.84
C LEU A 69 -25.59 6.02 -30.92
N ILE A 70 -25.10 5.61 -29.76
CA ILE A 70 -24.10 4.56 -29.63
C ILE A 70 -24.82 3.31 -29.13
N THR A 71 -24.94 2.29 -29.97
CA THR A 71 -25.53 1.01 -29.61
C THR A 71 -24.52 0.18 -28.83
N ASP A 72 -23.46 -0.24 -29.53
CA ASP A 72 -22.37 -1.04 -28.99
C ASP A 72 -21.04 -0.41 -29.34
N LEU A 73 -20.12 -0.44 -28.39
CA LEU A 73 -18.77 0.03 -28.56
C LEU A 73 -17.84 -1.18 -28.56
N ASP A 74 -17.26 -1.46 -29.72
CA ASP A 74 -16.24 -2.48 -29.88
C ASP A 74 -14.95 -1.84 -30.41
N PRO A 75 -14.05 -1.36 -29.52
CA PRO A 75 -12.81 -0.74 -29.97
C PRO A 75 -11.89 -1.78 -30.62
N ASP A 76 -11.02 -1.32 -31.52
CA ASP A 76 -10.03 -2.16 -32.18
C ASP A 76 -9.20 -2.93 -31.14
N GLN A 77 -8.86 -4.19 -31.44
CA GLN A 77 -8.02 -5.05 -30.62
C GLN A 77 -6.73 -4.37 -30.17
N ARG A 78 -6.12 -3.52 -31.02
CA ARG A 78 -4.93 -2.74 -30.66
C ARG A 78 -5.19 -1.77 -29.51
N VAL A 79 -6.33 -1.09 -29.54
CA VAL A 79 -6.74 -0.14 -28.50
C VAL A 79 -7.06 -0.88 -27.21
N LYS A 80 -7.79 -2.00 -27.28
CA LYS A 80 -8.07 -2.85 -26.11
C LYS A 80 -6.80 -3.33 -25.42
N ASN A 81 -5.82 -3.79 -26.18
CA ASN A 81 -4.55 -4.25 -25.63
C ASN A 81 -3.80 -3.10 -24.95
N ALA A 82 -3.71 -1.93 -25.58
CA ALA A 82 -3.07 -0.75 -25.00
C ALA A 82 -3.78 -0.28 -23.72
N MET A 83 -5.11 -0.26 -23.70
CA MET A 83 -5.89 0.08 -22.52
C MET A 83 -5.67 -0.92 -21.38
N ASN A 84 -5.64 -2.21 -21.69
CA ASN A 84 -5.37 -3.25 -20.69
C ASN A 84 -3.97 -3.12 -20.10
N GLU A 85 -2.96 -2.83 -20.92
CA GLU A 85 -1.58 -2.63 -20.48
C GLU A 85 -1.42 -1.37 -19.61
N ILE A 86 -2.09 -0.28 -19.97
CA ILE A 86 -2.13 0.95 -19.15
C ILE A 86 -2.82 0.67 -17.81
N ASN A 87 -3.95 -0.03 -17.82
CA ASN A 87 -4.70 -0.35 -16.61
C ASN A 87 -3.89 -1.31 -15.70
N SER A 88 -3.29 -2.37 -16.27
CA SER A 88 -2.43 -3.27 -15.52
C SER A 88 -1.25 -2.54 -14.91
N SER A 89 -0.64 -1.60 -15.64
CA SER A 89 0.48 -0.79 -15.13
C SER A 89 0.05 0.14 -14.00
N LYS A 90 -1.11 0.81 -14.12
CA LYS A 90 -1.68 1.64 -13.05
C LYS A 90 -1.98 0.80 -11.80
N ARG A 91 -2.63 -0.36 -11.97
CA ARG A 91 -2.93 -1.31 -10.87
C ARG A 91 -1.66 -1.82 -10.21
N LEU A 92 -0.66 -2.19 -11.01
CA LEU A 92 0.63 -2.64 -10.50
C LEU A 92 1.31 -1.53 -9.70
N LYS A 93 1.36 -0.30 -10.22
CA LYS A 93 1.95 0.85 -9.52
C LYS A 93 1.25 1.12 -8.19
N TYR A 94 -0.08 1.07 -8.16
CA TYR A 94 -0.86 1.24 -6.94
C TYR A 94 -0.57 0.13 -5.92
N ALA A 95 -0.59 -1.13 -6.36
CA ALA A 95 -0.29 -2.28 -5.51
C ALA A 95 1.16 -2.24 -4.96
N VAL A 96 2.12 -1.82 -5.79
CA VAL A 96 3.52 -1.64 -5.36
C VAL A 96 3.63 -0.54 -4.32
N ALA A 97 2.99 0.61 -4.53
CA ALA A 97 3.02 1.72 -3.58
C ALA A 97 2.44 1.31 -2.22
N GLU A 98 1.28 0.65 -2.22
CA GLU A 98 0.63 0.16 -0.99
C GLU A 98 1.50 -0.87 -0.28
N LYS A 99 2.09 -1.80 -1.04
CA LYS A 99 3.01 -2.80 -0.48
C LYS A 99 4.27 -2.15 0.11
N SER A 100 4.86 -1.16 -0.57
CA SER A 100 6.03 -0.44 -0.08
C SER A 100 5.74 0.34 1.20
N GLU A 101 4.58 0.99 1.31
CA GLU A 101 4.19 1.67 2.56
C GLU A 101 3.93 0.65 3.68
N GLY A 102 3.29 -0.49 3.37
CA GLY A 102 3.11 -1.58 4.32
C GLY A 102 4.43 -2.16 4.84
N GLU A 103 5.41 -2.38 3.96
CA GLU A 103 6.76 -2.85 4.32
C GLU A 103 7.49 -1.84 5.23
N LYS A 104 7.38 -0.54 4.93
CA LYS A 104 7.94 0.53 5.76
C LYS A 104 7.32 0.54 7.15
N ILE A 105 6.00 0.47 7.25
CA ILE A 105 5.30 0.42 8.55
C ILE A 105 5.74 -0.83 9.33
N LEU A 106 5.82 -1.98 8.67
CA LEU A 106 6.24 -3.23 9.30
C LEU A 106 7.69 -3.15 9.81
N MET A 107 8.60 -2.54 9.05
CA MET A 107 9.98 -2.35 9.46
C MET A 107 10.10 -1.42 10.68
N VAL A 108 9.38 -0.29 10.68
CA VAL A 108 9.35 0.64 11.82
C VAL A 108 8.78 -0.05 13.06
N LYS A 109 7.64 -0.74 12.92
CA LYS A 109 7.01 -1.45 14.04
C LYS A 109 7.89 -2.55 14.61
N ARG A 110 8.64 -3.25 13.76
CA ARG A 110 9.62 -4.26 14.20
C ARG A 110 10.77 -3.61 14.98
N ALA A 111 11.28 -2.48 14.51
CA ALA A 111 12.35 -1.75 15.21
C ALA A 111 11.87 -1.19 16.56
N GLU A 112 10.66 -0.63 16.62
CA GLU A 112 10.02 -0.19 17.86
C GLU A 112 9.86 -1.35 18.85
N ALA A 113 9.32 -2.48 18.38
CA ALA A 113 9.14 -3.67 19.21
C ALA A 113 10.48 -4.21 19.74
N GLU A 114 11.54 -4.21 18.94
CA GLU A 114 12.87 -4.65 19.38
C GLU A 114 13.49 -3.70 20.41
N ALA A 115 13.33 -2.39 20.23
CA ALA A 115 13.78 -1.39 21.19
C ALA A 115 13.04 -1.51 22.53
N GLU A 116 11.73 -1.67 22.48
CA GLU A 116 10.89 -1.86 23.67
C GLU A 116 11.19 -3.16 24.39
N ALA A 117 11.40 -4.27 23.66
CA ALA A 117 11.82 -5.54 24.24
C ALA A 117 13.17 -5.43 24.97
N LYS A 118 14.17 -4.76 24.37
CA LYS A 118 15.47 -4.50 25.01
C LYS A 118 15.32 -3.65 26.27
N TYR A 119 14.48 -2.61 26.23
CA TYR A 119 14.21 -1.76 27.38
C TYR A 119 13.55 -2.53 28.52
N LEU A 120 12.48 -3.28 28.24
CA LEU A 120 11.79 -4.14 29.21
C LEU A 120 12.74 -5.19 29.82
N SER A 121 13.59 -5.80 28.99
CA SER A 121 14.62 -6.73 29.46
C SER A 121 15.59 -6.05 30.43
N GLY A 122 16.08 -4.85 30.10
CA GLY A 122 16.99 -4.09 30.98
C GLY A 122 16.33 -3.71 32.31
N VAL A 123 15.08 -3.24 32.27
CA VAL A 123 14.29 -2.93 33.46
C VAL A 123 14.05 -4.19 34.30
N GLY A 124 13.78 -5.33 33.67
CA GLY A 124 13.63 -6.63 34.33
C GLY A 124 14.89 -7.03 35.10
N VAL A 125 16.06 -6.95 34.46
CA VAL A 125 17.35 -7.26 35.10
C VAL A 125 17.65 -6.30 36.27
N ALA A 126 17.39 -5.01 36.10
CA ALA A 126 17.58 -4.03 37.18
C ALA A 126 16.65 -4.29 38.38
N LYS A 127 15.37 -4.56 38.12
CA LYS A 127 14.40 -4.92 39.17
C LYS A 127 14.78 -6.23 39.87
N GLN A 128 15.20 -7.24 39.11
CA GLN A 128 15.68 -8.51 39.65
C GLN A 128 16.89 -8.29 40.57
N ARG A 129 17.89 -7.52 40.13
CA ARG A 129 19.06 -7.18 40.96
C ARG A 129 18.67 -6.44 42.23
N LYS A 130 17.73 -5.50 42.15
CA LYS A 130 17.23 -4.79 43.34
C LYS A 130 16.55 -5.75 44.32
N ALA A 131 15.66 -6.61 43.84
CA ALA A 131 14.98 -7.60 44.69
C ALA A 131 15.97 -8.56 45.38
N ILE A 132 17.02 -8.98 44.67
CA ILE A 132 18.09 -9.81 45.24
C ILE A 132 18.82 -9.06 46.36
N VAL A 133 19.24 -7.81 46.14
CA VAL A 133 19.94 -7.00 47.16
C VAL A 133 19.05 -6.73 48.37
N ASP A 134 17.77 -6.40 48.15
CA ASP A 134 16.82 -6.16 49.22
C ASP A 134 16.58 -7.45 50.05
N GLY A 135 16.47 -8.61 49.40
CA GLY A 135 16.37 -9.91 50.07
C GLY A 135 17.64 -10.32 50.84
N PHE A 136 18.82 -10.00 50.32
CA PHE A 136 20.06 -10.20 51.06
C PHE A 136 20.15 -9.28 52.28
N LYS A 137 19.73 -8.02 52.14
CA LYS A 137 19.70 -7.08 53.27
C LYS A 137 18.79 -7.58 54.40
N SER A 138 17.59 -8.07 54.09
CA SER A 138 16.70 -8.61 55.13
C SER A 138 17.32 -9.85 55.79
N SER A 139 17.89 -10.76 54.99
CA SER A 139 18.54 -11.98 55.50
C SER A 139 19.70 -11.67 56.45
N ILE A 140 20.49 -10.62 56.18
CA ILE A 140 21.58 -10.18 57.06
C ILE A 140 21.04 -9.63 58.39
N VAL A 141 19.97 -8.83 58.34
CA VAL A 141 19.34 -8.27 59.55
C VAL A 141 18.74 -9.38 60.42
N ASP A 142 17.97 -10.29 59.82
CA ASP A 142 17.34 -11.42 60.53
C ASP A 142 18.39 -12.32 61.20
N PHE A 143 19.51 -12.58 60.52
CA PHE A 143 20.59 -13.43 61.05
C PHE A 143 21.39 -12.74 62.17
N ALA A 144 21.64 -11.43 62.04
CA ALA A 144 22.34 -10.64 63.06
C ALA A 144 21.52 -10.49 64.35
N GLU A 145 20.19 -10.44 64.26
CA GLU A 145 19.30 -10.39 65.42
C GLU A 145 19.14 -11.76 66.10
N GLY A 146 19.17 -12.86 65.33
CA GLY A 146 18.98 -14.22 65.84
C GLY A 146 20.21 -14.86 66.54
N VAL A 147 21.42 -14.34 66.31
CA VAL A 147 22.67 -14.91 66.86
C VAL A 147 23.50 -13.81 67.53
N HIS A 148 23.66 -13.89 68.86
CA HIS A 148 24.46 -12.92 69.61
C HIS A 148 25.96 -13.13 69.39
N GLY A 149 26.65 -12.12 68.82
CA GLY A 149 28.12 -12.04 68.81
C GLY A 149 28.80 -12.07 67.44
N THR A 150 28.06 -12.17 66.33
CA THR A 150 28.63 -12.19 64.97
C THR A 150 28.70 -10.79 64.34
N ASN A 151 29.82 -10.49 63.68
CA ASN A 151 30.02 -9.25 62.93
C ASN A 151 29.35 -9.40 61.54
N PRO A 152 28.63 -8.38 61.02
CA PRO A 152 28.08 -8.40 59.66
C PRO A 152 29.07 -8.78 58.55
N LYS A 153 30.38 -8.58 58.77
CA LYS A 153 31.44 -9.02 57.85
C LYS A 153 31.54 -10.55 57.73
N ASP A 154 31.42 -11.28 58.84
CA ASP A 154 31.57 -12.74 58.84
C ASP A 154 30.40 -13.43 58.11
N VAL A 155 29.20 -12.82 58.19
CA VAL A 155 28.00 -13.27 57.46
C VAL A 155 28.17 -13.03 55.96
N MET A 156 28.75 -11.89 55.57
CA MET A 156 29.04 -11.57 54.18
C MET A 156 30.05 -12.55 53.58
N ASP A 157 31.11 -12.89 54.32
CA ASP A 157 32.14 -13.83 53.87
C ASP A 157 31.59 -15.26 53.69
N LEU A 158 30.75 -15.73 54.61
CA LEU A 158 30.05 -17.02 54.48
C LEU A 158 29.11 -17.03 53.26
N LEU A 159 28.40 -15.93 53.00
CA LEU A 159 27.48 -15.81 51.87
C LEU A 159 28.21 -15.77 50.53
N LEU A 160 29.34 -15.04 50.45
CA LEU A 160 30.21 -15.03 49.27
C LEU A 160 30.78 -16.42 48.97
N LEU A 161 31.19 -17.16 50.01
CA LEU A 161 31.66 -18.54 49.86
C LEU A 161 30.56 -19.46 49.33
N THR A 162 29.33 -19.31 49.83
CA THR A 162 28.18 -20.09 49.38
C THR A 162 27.82 -19.78 47.93
N GLN A 163 27.79 -18.49 47.55
CA GLN A 163 27.55 -18.05 46.17
C GLN A 163 28.66 -18.54 45.22
N TYR A 164 29.91 -18.57 45.68
CA TYR A 164 31.04 -19.13 44.93
C TYR A 164 30.83 -20.63 44.65
N PHE A 165 30.43 -21.43 45.64
CA PHE A 165 30.13 -22.84 45.43
C PHE A 165 28.89 -23.07 44.56
N ASP A 166 27.85 -22.26 44.69
CA ASP A 166 26.66 -22.34 43.84
C ASP A 166 26.99 -22.01 42.38
N THR A 167 27.79 -20.95 42.13
CA THR A 167 28.27 -20.63 40.77
C THR A 167 29.15 -21.73 40.17
N LEU A 168 30.02 -22.35 40.98
CA LEU A 168 30.79 -23.52 40.55
C LEU A 168 29.89 -24.72 40.21
N ARG A 169 28.85 -24.96 41.01
CA ARG A 169 27.85 -26.02 40.75
C ARG A 169 27.09 -25.77 39.45
N ASP A 170 26.65 -24.54 39.21
CA ASP A 170 25.89 -24.17 38.01
C ASP A 170 26.75 -24.27 36.74
N VAL A 171 28.03 -23.87 36.82
CA VAL A 171 28.99 -24.05 35.72
C VAL A 171 29.29 -25.54 35.48
N GLY A 172 29.45 -26.33 36.54
CA GLY A 172 29.67 -27.79 36.44
C GLY A 172 28.43 -28.58 35.98
N GLY A 173 27.24 -28.01 36.15
CA GLY A 173 25.96 -28.59 35.71
C GLY A 173 25.51 -28.13 34.32
N ALA A 174 26.15 -27.14 33.72
CA ALA A 174 25.80 -26.64 32.39
C ALA A 174 26.11 -27.68 31.31
N PRO A 175 25.19 -27.93 30.35
CA PRO A 175 25.35 -28.97 29.31
C PRO A 175 26.50 -28.71 28.33
N ASN A 176 27.18 -27.57 28.44
CA ASN A 176 28.26 -27.10 27.57
C ASN A 176 29.65 -27.50 28.09
N CYS A 177 29.73 -28.12 29.27
CA CYS A 177 30.96 -28.65 29.89
C CYS A 177 30.88 -30.17 30.02
N LYS A 178 30.79 -30.85 28.87
CA LYS A 178 31.15 -32.26 28.68
C LYS A 178 31.81 -32.42 27.32
#